data_AF-A0A0F4Q0R4-F1
#
_entry.id   AF-A0A0F4Q0R4-F1
#
_cell.length_a   1.000
_cell.length_b   1.000
_cell.length_c   1.000
_cell.angle_alpha   90.00
_cell.angle_beta   90.00
_cell.angle_gamma   90.00
#
_symmetry.space_group_name_H-M   'P 1'
#
loop_
_entity.id
_entity.type
_entity.pdbx_description
1 polymer ?
#
loop_
_entity_poly.entity_id
_entity_poly.type
_entity_poly.pdbx_seq_one_letter_code
_entity_poly.pdbx_strand_id
1 'polypeptide(L)'
;MFNDKLVIKSVILAFLAYLLVTAIASAVAIQVWLPEGVDMAQAQSLASRDMSLTALTLAIGASACILTGMLVTYMTKSQGLRNALALAMLITLYGLLSVFTHLEQPLIVHFAKLALPTLAVITGAYWVIHSTQAKLAG
;
A
#
# COMPACT_ATOMS: atom_id res chain seq x y z
N MET A 1 -11.13 14.38 14.83
CA MET A 1 -10.65 13.66 13.63
C MET A 1 -11.19 12.24 13.45
N PHE A 2 -11.97 11.66 14.38
CA PHE A 2 -12.48 10.27 14.26
C PHE A 2 -14.01 10.14 14.30
N ASN A 3 -14.74 11.26 14.21
CA ASN A 3 -16.20 11.28 14.45
C ASN A 3 -17.04 10.95 13.20
N ASP A 4 -16.40 10.30 12.23
CA ASP A 4 -16.99 10.02 10.94
C ASP A 4 -17.56 8.60 10.92
N LYS A 5 -18.60 8.38 10.11
CA LYS A 5 -19.17 7.04 9.92
C LYS A 5 -18.17 6.15 9.18
N LEU A 6 -17.98 4.94 9.72
CA LEU A 6 -17.20 3.91 9.04
C LEU A 6 -18.02 3.37 7.86
N VAL A 7 -17.53 3.54 6.64
CA VAL A 7 -18.18 3.06 5.41
C VAL A 7 -17.41 1.85 4.90
N ILE A 8 -17.74 0.69 5.47
CA ILE A 8 -17.04 -0.59 5.23
C ILE A 8 -16.95 -0.92 3.73
N LYS A 9 -18.02 -0.67 2.97
CA LYS A 9 -18.04 -0.93 1.52
C LYS A 9 -16.91 -0.22 0.77
N SER A 10 -16.67 1.06 1.08
CA SER A 10 -15.61 1.85 0.43
C SER A 10 -14.22 1.41 0.90
N VAL A 11 -14.08 1.02 2.17
CA VAL A 11 -12.83 0.48 2.71
C VAL A 11 -12.46 -0.83 1.99
N ILE A 12 -13.41 -1.74 1.82
CA ILE A 12 -13.19 -3.00 1.09
C ILE A 12 -12.84 -2.74 -0.37
N LEU A 13 -13.55 -1.83 -1.04
CA LEU A 13 -13.25 -1.50 -2.44
C LEU A 13 -11.82 -0.93 -2.59
N ALA A 14 -11.43 -0.01 -1.71
CA ALA A 14 -10.08 0.56 -1.70
C ALA A 14 -9.01 -0.50 -1.40
N PHE A 15 -9.30 -1.46 -0.51
CA PHE A 15 -8.41 -2.58 -0.22
C PHE A 15 -8.25 -3.53 -1.43
N LEU A 16 -9.34 -3.87 -2.12
CA LEU A 16 -9.27 -4.68 -3.34
C LEU A 16 -8.52 -3.95 -4.46
N ALA A 17 -8.73 -2.64 -4.60
CA ALA A 17 -7.97 -1.82 -5.55
C ALA A 17 -6.48 -1.80 -5.21
N TYR A 18 -6.12 -1.69 -3.92
CA TYR A 18 -4.74 -1.81 -3.46
C TYR A 18 -4.11 -3.14 -3.89
N LEU A 19 -4.77 -4.27 -3.61
CA LEU A 19 -4.25 -5.60 -3.96
C LEU A 19 -4.07 -5.76 -5.47
N LEU A 20 -5.06 -5.33 -6.26
CA LEU A 20 -5.00 -5.46 -7.71
C LEU A 20 -3.87 -4.61 -8.31
N VAL A 21 -3.78 -3.34 -7.92
CA VAL A 21 -2.76 -2.42 -8.45
C VAL A 21 -1.36 -2.87 -8.04
N THR A 22 -1.17 -3.29 -6.79
CA THR A 22 0.14 -3.75 -6.32
C THR A 22 0.56 -5.07 -6.97
N ALA A 23 -0.38 -6.01 -7.19
CA ALA A 23 -0.10 -7.25 -7.90
C ALA A 23 0.33 -7.00 -9.35
N ILE A 24 -0.42 -6.16 -10.08
CA ILE A 24 -0.10 -5.81 -11.47
C ILE A 24 1.24 -5.07 -11.54
N ALA A 25 1.43 -4.03 -10.72
CA ALA A 25 2.66 -3.23 -10.74
C ALA A 25 3.90 -4.05 -10.35
N SER A 26 3.77 -4.96 -9.38
CA SER A 26 4.87 -5.86 -8.99
C SER A 26 5.18 -6.88 -10.10
N ALA A 27 4.15 -7.43 -10.77
CA ALA A 27 4.37 -8.34 -11.89
C ALA A 27 5.08 -7.64 -13.05
N VAL A 28 4.70 -6.39 -13.37
CA VAL A 28 5.37 -5.57 -14.40
C VAL A 28 6.81 -5.27 -13.98
N ALA A 29 7.05 -4.90 -12.71
CA ALA A 29 8.40 -4.65 -12.21
C ALA A 29 9.31 -5.88 -12.33
N ILE A 30 8.79 -7.06 -11.99
CA ILE A 30 9.52 -8.33 -12.14
C ILE A 30 9.80 -8.62 -13.62
N GLN A 31 8.83 -8.43 -14.52
CA GLN A 31 9.02 -8.66 -15.96
C GLN A 31 10.09 -7.74 -16.55
N VAL A 32 10.12 -6.46 -16.17
CA VAL A 32 11.12 -5.49 -16.64
C VAL A 32 12.50 -5.79 -16.07
N TRP A 33 12.56 -6.33 -14.85
CA TRP A 33 13.83 -6.69 -14.20
C TRP A 33 14.39 -8.05 -14.68
N LEU A 34 13.55 -8.93 -15.22
CA LEU A 34 13.93 -10.29 -15.61
C LEU A 34 15.01 -10.30 -16.71
N PRO A 35 16.19 -10.90 -16.47
CA PRO A 35 17.16 -11.12 -17.53
C PRO A 35 16.63 -12.14 -18.56
N GLU A 36 16.93 -11.93 -19.85
CA GLU A 36 16.58 -12.89 -20.89
C GLU A 36 17.22 -14.26 -20.62
N GLY A 37 16.43 -15.33 -20.74
CA GLY A 37 16.89 -16.72 -20.59
C GLY A 37 16.83 -17.29 -19.16
N VAL A 38 16.27 -16.57 -18.18
CA VAL A 38 16.08 -17.06 -16.80
C VAL A 38 14.66 -17.61 -16.62
N ASP A 39 14.55 -18.83 -16.09
CA ASP A 39 13.25 -19.43 -15.77
C ASP A 39 12.56 -18.72 -14.58
N MET A 40 11.23 -18.72 -14.54
CA MET A 40 10.43 -18.01 -13.53
C MET A 40 10.74 -18.47 -12.10
N ALA A 41 11.06 -19.74 -11.89
CA ALA A 41 11.44 -20.25 -10.57
C ALA A 41 12.79 -19.69 -10.10
N GLN A 42 13.76 -19.58 -11.01
CA GLN A 42 15.07 -18.99 -10.71
C GLN A 42 14.96 -17.49 -10.51
N ALA A 43 14.13 -16.82 -11.30
CA ALA A 43 13.85 -15.40 -11.17
C ALA A 43 13.29 -15.03 -9.81
N GLN A 44 12.35 -15.81 -9.26
CA GLN A 44 11.82 -15.56 -7.91
C GLN A 44 12.88 -15.70 -6.82
N SER A 45 13.81 -16.65 -6.98
CA SER A 45 14.92 -16.85 -6.03
C SER A 45 15.96 -15.74 -6.11
N LEU A 46 16.24 -15.21 -7.30
CA LEU A 46 17.14 -14.08 -7.51
C LEU A 46 16.49 -12.77 -7.03
N ALA A 47 15.20 -12.59 -7.32
CA ALA A 47 14.40 -11.43 -6.95
C ALA A 47 14.35 -11.22 -5.42
N SER A 48 14.22 -12.29 -4.64
CA SER A 48 14.15 -12.19 -3.17
C SER A 48 15.46 -11.74 -2.53
N ARG A 49 16.58 -11.82 -3.26
CA ARG A 49 17.92 -11.41 -2.79
C ARG A 49 18.39 -10.09 -3.40
N ASP A 50 17.67 -9.56 -4.40
CA ASP A 50 18.01 -8.30 -5.03
C ASP A 50 17.42 -7.12 -4.24
N MET A 51 18.31 -6.31 -3.67
CA MET A 51 17.95 -5.14 -2.88
C MET A 51 17.33 -4.03 -3.74
N SER A 52 17.67 -3.93 -5.02
CA SER A 52 17.10 -2.94 -5.95
C SER A 52 15.65 -3.25 -6.27
N LEU A 53 15.34 -4.51 -6.56
CA LEU A 53 13.96 -4.97 -6.80
C LEU A 53 13.11 -4.89 -5.52
N THR A 54 13.71 -5.20 -4.37
CA THR A 54 13.06 -5.01 -3.06
C THR A 54 12.74 -3.53 -2.81
N ALA A 55 13.66 -2.61 -3.10
CA ALA A 55 13.42 -1.18 -2.96
C ALA A 55 12.33 -0.69 -3.92
N LEU A 56 12.33 -1.15 -5.18
CA LEU A 56 11.31 -0.80 -6.17
C LEU A 56 9.92 -1.26 -5.74
N THR A 57 9.79 -2.51 -5.29
CA THR A 57 8.50 -3.07 -4.82
C THR A 57 7.99 -2.38 -3.56
N LEU A 58 8.89 -1.98 -2.64
CA LEU A 58 8.52 -1.12 -1.50
C LEU A 58 8.03 0.25 -1.94
N ALA A 59 8.67 0.88 -2.92
CA ALA A 59 8.25 2.18 -3.46
C ALA A 59 6.88 2.11 -4.15
N ILE A 60 6.62 1.04 -4.90
CA ILE A 60 5.30 0.74 -5.49
C ILE A 60 4.26 0.58 -4.38
N GLY A 61 4.55 -0.23 -3.36
CA GLY A 61 3.65 -0.47 -2.23
C GLY A 61 3.32 0.81 -1.45
N ALA A 62 4.33 1.63 -1.15
CA ALA A 62 4.15 2.91 -0.48
C ALA A 62 3.29 3.88 -1.29
N SER A 63 3.55 3.98 -2.61
CA SER A 63 2.77 4.83 -3.52
C SER A 63 1.31 4.36 -3.60
N ALA A 64 1.08 3.06 -3.71
CA ALA A 64 -0.26 2.48 -3.70
C ALA A 64 -0.99 2.73 -2.37
N CYS A 65 -0.30 2.67 -1.23
CA CYS A 65 -0.87 3.02 0.07
C CYS A 65 -1.33 4.49 0.13
N ILE A 66 -0.52 5.42 -0.38
CA ILE A 66 -0.90 6.84 -0.45
C ILE A 66 -2.15 7.01 -1.32
N LEU A 67 -2.14 6.46 -2.53
CA LEU A 67 -3.25 6.58 -3.48
C LEU A 67 -4.55 5.97 -2.93
N THR A 68 -4.47 4.84 -2.23
CA THR A 68 -5.65 4.18 -1.66
C THR A 68 -6.18 4.90 -0.42
N GLY A 69 -5.30 5.53 0.37
CA GLY A 69 -5.67 6.49 1.40
C GLY A 69 -6.42 7.71 0.85
N MET A 70 -5.96 8.25 -0.28
CA MET A 70 -6.66 9.32 -1.00
C MET A 70 -8.03 8.83 -1.51
N LEU A 71 -8.06 7.66 -2.16
CA LEU A 71 -9.26 7.07 -2.76
C LEU A 71 -10.35 6.81 -1.72
N VAL A 72 -10.04 6.14 -0.61
CA VAL A 72 -11.04 5.82 0.42
C VAL A 72 -11.63 7.08 1.04
N THR A 73 -10.80 8.11 1.23
CA THR A 73 -11.21 9.40 1.78
C THR A 73 -12.11 10.15 0.80
N TYR A 74 -11.75 10.16 -0.49
CA TYR A 74 -12.54 10.76 -1.56
C TYR A 74 -13.90 10.08 -1.73
N MET A 75 -13.92 8.73 -1.77
CA MET A 75 -15.15 7.95 -1.91
C MET A 75 -16.11 8.13 -0.74
N THR A 76 -15.59 8.29 0.47
CA THR A 76 -16.40 8.43 1.68
C THR A 76 -16.78 9.87 2.00
N LYS A 77 -16.17 10.86 1.32
CA LYS A 77 -16.30 12.30 1.61
C LYS A 77 -16.07 12.60 3.10
N SER A 78 -15.22 11.79 3.73
CA SER A 78 -14.94 11.83 5.17
C SER A 78 -14.05 13.03 5.47
N GLN A 79 -14.32 13.75 6.56
CA GLN A 79 -13.43 14.80 7.09
C GLN A 79 -12.49 14.28 8.20
N GLY A 80 -12.62 13.01 8.55
CA GLY A 80 -11.85 12.31 9.56
C GLY A 80 -11.08 11.11 9.00
N LEU A 81 -10.18 10.58 9.81
CA LEU A 81 -9.25 9.51 9.41
C LEU A 81 -9.79 8.09 9.65
N ARG A 82 -11.03 7.94 10.13
CA ARG A 82 -11.54 6.63 10.58
C ARG A 82 -11.55 5.56 9.46
N ASN A 83 -12.01 5.93 8.26
CA ASN A 83 -12.01 5.03 7.10
C ASN A 83 -10.59 4.70 6.62
N ALA A 84 -9.69 5.69 6.65
CA ALA A 84 -8.28 5.50 6.29
C ALA A 84 -7.55 4.59 7.29
N LEU A 85 -7.80 4.74 8.60
CA LEU A 85 -7.23 3.85 9.62
C LEU A 85 -7.75 2.42 9.49
N ALA A 86 -9.04 2.23 9.17
CA ALA A 86 -9.59 0.91 8.92
C ALA A 86 -8.93 0.24 7.71
N LEU A 87 -8.70 1.00 6.63
CA LEU A 87 -7.96 0.53 5.46
C LEU A 87 -6.50 0.20 5.82
N ALA A 88 -5.81 1.09 6.53
CA ALA A 88 -4.44 0.89 6.98
C ALA A 88 -4.30 -0.40 7.81
N MET A 89 -5.26 -0.69 8.69
CA MET A 89 -5.29 -1.92 9.47
C MET A 89 -5.38 -3.16 8.58
N LEU A 90 -6.25 -3.17 7.55
CA LEU A 90 -6.35 -4.28 6.60
C LEU A 90 -5.06 -4.48 5.80
N ILE A 91 -4.45 -3.38 5.33
CA ILE A 91 -3.19 -3.45 4.57
C ILE A 91 -2.04 -3.94 5.46
N THR A 92 -1.97 -3.48 6.71
CA THR A 92 -0.95 -3.96 7.68
C THR A 92 -1.14 -5.44 8.01
N LEU A 93 -2.38 -5.91 8.18
CA LEU A 93 -2.66 -7.35 8.37
C LEU A 93 -2.24 -8.17 7.14
N TYR A 94 -2.47 -7.66 5.93
CA TYR A 94 -1.96 -8.28 4.71
C TYR A 94 -0.43 -8.27 4.65
N GLY A 95 0.21 -7.16 5.04
CA GLY A 95 1.67 -7.05 5.14
C GLY A 95 2.28 -8.03 6.13
N LEU A 96 1.59 -8.31 7.24
CA LEU A 96 1.99 -9.33 8.21
C LEU A 96 2.04 -10.74 7.58
N LEU A 97 1.07 -11.10 6.75
CA LEU A 97 1.10 -12.36 6.00
C LEU A 97 2.33 -12.43 5.08
N SER A 98 2.69 -11.32 4.43
CA SER A 98 3.88 -11.22 3.57
C SER A 98 5.21 -11.37 4.34
N VAL A 99 5.25 -11.04 5.63
CA VAL A 99 6.45 -11.28 6.46
C VAL A 99 6.69 -12.77 6.65
N PHE A 100 5.63 -13.54 6.93
CA PHE A 100 5.74 -14.99 7.09
C PHE A 100 6.14 -15.73 5.82
N THR A 101 5.87 -15.16 4.64
CA THR A 101 6.26 -15.77 3.35
C THR A 101 7.67 -15.37 2.89
N HIS A 102 8.33 -14.40 3.55
CA HIS A 102 9.65 -13.88 3.18
C HIS A 102 10.54 -13.68 4.42
N LEU A 103 10.74 -14.76 5.18
CA LEU A 103 11.54 -14.76 6.41
C LEU A 103 13.03 -14.49 6.15
N GLU A 104 13.48 -14.67 4.91
CA GLU A 104 14.86 -14.41 4.46
C GLU A 104 15.23 -12.92 4.41
N GLN A 105 14.26 -12.01 4.49
CA GLN A 105 14.51 -10.57 4.39
C GLN A 105 15.04 -9.98 5.72
N PRO A 106 15.83 -8.89 5.66
CA PRO A 106 16.31 -8.19 6.86
C PRO A 106 15.14 -7.70 7.73
N LEU A 107 15.32 -7.73 9.06
CA LEU A 107 14.32 -7.27 10.03
C LEU A 107 13.79 -5.87 9.72
N ILE A 108 14.64 -4.95 9.25
CA ILE A 108 14.22 -3.59 8.91
C ILE A 108 13.19 -3.55 7.77
N VAL A 109 13.25 -4.49 6.83
CA VAL A 109 12.27 -4.62 5.74
C VAL A 109 10.93 -5.13 6.29
N HIS A 110 10.95 -6.03 7.29
CA HIS A 110 9.73 -6.48 7.96
C HIS A 110 9.07 -5.34 8.76
N PHE A 111 9.86 -4.54 9.48
CA PHE A 111 9.35 -3.34 10.16
C PHE A 111 8.75 -2.34 9.17
N ALA A 112 9.42 -2.11 8.04
CA ALA A 112 8.93 -1.24 6.98
C ALA A 112 7.57 -1.73 6.43
N LYS A 113 7.42 -3.05 6.21
CA LYS A 113 6.17 -3.68 5.75
C LYS A 113 4.99 -3.51 6.72
N LEU A 114 5.25 -3.28 8.01
CA LEU A 114 4.20 -3.12 9.02
C LEU A 114 3.90 -1.64 9.33
N ALA A 115 4.93 -0.80 9.43
CA ALA A 115 4.79 0.59 9.85
C ALA A 115 4.44 1.53 8.68
N LEU A 116 5.10 1.35 7.52
CA LEU A 116 4.94 2.26 6.38
C LEU A 116 3.53 2.29 5.80
N PRO A 117 2.79 1.16 5.67
CA PRO A 117 1.44 1.21 5.11
C PRO A 117 0.53 2.14 5.89
N THR A 118 0.60 2.10 7.22
CA THR A 118 -0.23 2.95 8.07
C THR A 118 0.09 4.43 7.87
N LEU A 119 1.38 4.79 7.88
CA LEU A 119 1.81 6.18 7.66
C LEU A 119 1.45 6.67 6.26
N ALA A 120 1.67 5.84 5.24
CA ALA A 120 1.39 6.17 3.85
C ALA A 120 -0.11 6.38 3.59
N VAL A 121 -0.97 5.50 4.10
CA VAL A 121 -2.44 5.62 3.97
C VAL A 121 -2.94 6.88 4.68
N ILE A 122 -2.45 7.16 5.90
CA ILE A 122 -2.81 8.38 6.63
C ILE A 122 -2.37 9.63 5.87
N THR A 123 -1.17 9.62 5.29
CA THR A 123 -0.63 10.74 4.51
C THR A 123 -1.53 11.06 3.31
N GLY A 124 -1.93 10.04 2.55
CA GLY A 124 -2.85 10.21 1.43
C GLY A 124 -4.23 10.72 1.87
N ALA A 125 -4.77 10.19 2.95
CA ALA A 125 -6.05 10.64 3.50
C ALA A 125 -6.00 12.10 3.98
N TYR A 126 -4.91 12.48 4.67
CA TYR A 126 -4.72 13.84 5.18
C TYR A 126 -4.68 14.87 4.05
N TRP A 127 -4.00 14.57 2.94
CA TRP A 127 -3.97 15.44 1.76
C TRP A 127 -5.39 15.74 1.26
N VAL A 128 -6.21 14.70 1.06
CA VAL A 128 -7.57 14.87 0.54
C VAL A 128 -8.45 15.66 1.50
N ILE A 129 -8.38 15.39 2.81
CA ILE A 129 -9.14 16.14 3.82
C ILE A 129 -8.76 17.63 3.77
N HIS A 130 -7.46 17.93 3.81
CA HIS A 130 -6.98 19.31 3.87
C HIS A 130 -7.30 20.09 2.58
N SER A 131 -7.08 19.48 1.42
CA SER A 131 -7.41 20.10 0.13
C SER A 131 -8.91 20.34 -0.07
N THR A 132 -9.76 19.50 0.52
CA THR A 132 -11.22 19.69 0.49
C THR A 132 -11.64 20.82 1.42
N GLN A 133 -11.03 20.93 2.61
CA GLN A 133 -11.29 22.03 3.55
C GLN A 133 -10.84 23.38 2.99
N ALA A 134 -9.68 23.44 2.35
CA ALA A 134 -9.18 24.66 1.72
C ALA A 134 -10.15 25.21 0.64
N LYS A 135 -10.79 24.32 -0.14
CA LYS A 135 -11.80 24.71 -1.14
C LYS A 135 -13.12 25.22 -0.56
N LEU A 136 -13.43 24.90 0.69
CA LEU A 136 -14.67 25.34 1.35
C LEU A 136 -14.50 26.67 2.09
N ALA A 137 -13.25 27.12 2.30
CA ALA A 137 -12.91 28.31 3.07
C ALA A 137 -12.61 29.55 2.22
N GLY A 138 -12.53 29.42 0.89
CA GLY A 138 -12.35 30.52 -0.07
C GLY A 138 -13.55 30.65 -0.98
#